data_AF-A0A090RQA8-F1
#
_entry.id   AF-A0A090RQA8-F1
#
_cell.length_a   1.000
_cell.length_b   1.000
_cell.length_c   1.000
_cell.angle_alpha   90.00
_cell.angle_beta   90.00
_cell.angle_gamma   90.00
#
_symmetry.space_group_name_H-M   'P 1'
#
loop_
_entity.id
_entity.type
_entity.pdbx_description
1 polymer ?
#
loop_
_entity_poly.entity_id
_entity_poly.type
_entity_poly.pdbx_seq_one_letter_code
_entity_poly.pdbx_strand_id
1 'polypeptide(L)'
;MIQFWSNHFAISADNRRVRPIAAGIENEVVRELWSIDFPSMLLAVCQHPTMLMYLDNHRSIGPNSKMGQKRNKGLNENLAREILELHTLGVDGGYSQNDVIELAQGLTGWTVSFKTDRPGYQFVDAMHEPGAINVLGKVYEEEGEEQAISCLRDLANHENTAKHLCSKLVQHFYGSGHPSLVDELTKVWLENEGMLIPVYITLINSTLKNSSQQLRFRTPQEWYFAVLRSADFEQCAPDAADVTSAWTATFHARVACRVVR
;
A
#
# COMPACT_ATOMS: atom_id res chain seq x y z
N MET A 1 -6.96 12.19 -0.84
CA MET A 1 -6.97 10.75 -1.17
C MET A 1 -5.60 10.21 -1.48
N ILE A 2 -4.85 10.74 -2.47
CA ILE A 2 -3.48 10.26 -2.77
C ILE A 2 -2.60 10.18 -1.50
N GLN A 3 -2.48 11.28 -0.75
CA GLN A 3 -1.69 11.30 0.48
C GLN A 3 -2.15 10.26 1.53
N PHE A 4 -3.47 10.02 1.63
CA PHE A 4 -4.01 9.02 2.56
C PHE A 4 -3.53 7.61 2.19
N TRP A 5 -3.66 7.24 0.92
CA TRP A 5 -3.26 5.91 0.44
C TRP A 5 -1.75 5.74 0.36
N SER A 6 -0.99 6.77 -0.04
CA SER A 6 0.47 6.77 0.05
C SER A 6 0.95 6.55 1.48
N ASN A 7 0.25 7.12 2.47
CA ASN A 7 0.56 6.89 3.87
C ASN A 7 0.12 5.50 4.35
N HIS A 8 -0.99 4.98 3.82
CA HIS A 8 -1.49 3.64 4.17
C HIS A 8 -0.52 2.53 3.70
N PHE A 9 0.05 2.66 2.51
CA PHE A 9 1.03 1.73 1.92
C PHE A 9 2.47 2.25 2.01
N ALA A 10 2.78 3.05 3.04
CA ALA A 10 4.03 3.79 3.11
C ALA A 10 5.27 2.89 3.05
N ILE A 11 6.21 3.26 2.18
CA ILE A 11 7.53 2.65 2.07
C ILE A 11 8.56 3.60 2.69
N SER A 12 9.37 3.10 3.63
CA SER A 12 10.45 3.91 4.20
C SER A 12 11.57 4.16 3.17
N ALA A 13 11.83 5.44 2.89
CA ALA A 13 12.91 5.88 2.01
C ALA A 13 14.32 5.69 2.63
N ASP A 14 14.41 5.35 3.92
CA ASP A 14 15.67 5.03 4.58
C ASP A 14 16.23 3.67 4.15
N ASN A 15 15.37 2.78 3.62
CA ASN A 15 15.80 1.53 3.03
C ASN A 15 16.54 1.78 1.71
N ARG A 16 17.88 1.73 1.78
CA ARG A 16 18.79 1.99 0.65
C ARG A 16 18.48 1.15 -0.61
N ARG A 17 17.92 -0.05 -0.47
CA ARG A 17 17.62 -0.94 -1.62
C ARG A 17 16.45 -0.42 -2.45
N VAL A 18 15.43 0.12 -1.78
CA VAL A 18 14.21 0.60 -2.44
C VAL A 18 14.16 2.11 -2.61
N ARG A 19 15.07 2.87 -1.97
CA ARG A 19 15.13 4.33 -2.08
C ARG A 19 14.99 4.88 -3.51
N PRO A 20 15.64 4.32 -4.56
CA PRO A 20 15.48 4.81 -5.92
C PRO A 20 14.07 4.66 -6.50
N ILE A 21 13.28 3.72 -5.96
CA ILE A 21 11.94 3.35 -6.42
C ILE A 21 10.88 3.52 -5.33
N ALA A 22 11.20 4.23 -4.23
CA ALA A 22 10.33 4.36 -3.07
C ALA A 22 9.02 5.08 -3.39
N ALA A 23 9.04 5.98 -4.38
CA ALA A 23 7.85 6.68 -4.87
C ALA A 23 7.01 5.84 -5.85
N GLY A 24 7.44 4.64 -6.24
CA GLY A 24 6.75 3.80 -7.24
C GLY A 24 5.32 3.46 -6.82
N ILE A 25 5.10 3.06 -5.56
CA ILE A 25 3.76 2.76 -5.04
C ILE A 25 2.81 3.96 -5.20
N GLU A 26 3.26 5.17 -4.84
CA GLU A 26 2.42 6.36 -5.02
C GLU A 26 2.16 6.62 -6.51
N ASN A 27 3.21 6.63 -7.32
CA ASN A 27 3.15 7.12 -8.68
C ASN A 27 2.47 6.16 -9.65
N GLU A 28 2.69 4.86 -9.46
CA GLU A 28 2.29 3.81 -10.39
C GLU A 28 1.03 3.06 -9.91
N VAL A 29 0.76 3.04 -8.60
CA VAL A 29 -0.41 2.32 -8.06
C VAL A 29 -1.47 3.28 -7.51
N VAL A 30 -1.11 4.09 -6.51
CA VAL A 30 -2.09 4.94 -5.82
C VAL A 30 -2.70 5.97 -6.79
N ARG A 31 -1.89 6.64 -7.62
CA ARG A 31 -2.39 7.63 -8.58
C ARG A 31 -3.32 7.04 -9.64
N GLU A 32 -3.14 5.77 -9.99
CA GLU A 32 -3.98 5.09 -10.98
C GLU A 32 -5.27 4.54 -10.35
N LEU A 33 -5.19 4.00 -9.13
CA LEU A 33 -6.28 3.22 -8.53
C LEU A 33 -7.04 3.93 -7.41
N TRP A 34 -6.66 5.15 -6.98
CA TRP A 34 -7.30 5.83 -5.85
C TRP A 34 -8.82 5.99 -5.99
N SER A 35 -9.35 6.02 -7.22
CA SER A 35 -10.77 6.20 -7.54
C SER A 35 -11.47 4.94 -8.05
N ILE A 36 -10.81 3.77 -8.02
CA ILE A 36 -11.37 2.53 -8.55
C ILE A 36 -11.90 1.69 -7.38
N ASP A 37 -11.13 0.71 -6.92
CA ASP A 37 -11.50 -0.20 -5.84
C ASP A 37 -10.26 -0.59 -5.00
N PHE A 38 -10.49 -0.95 -3.75
CA PHE A 38 -9.43 -1.37 -2.84
C PHE A 38 -8.83 -2.74 -3.17
N PRO A 39 -9.61 -3.80 -3.54
CA PRO A 39 -9.03 -5.08 -3.94
C PRO A 39 -7.95 -4.97 -5.03
N SER A 40 -8.21 -4.21 -6.10
CA SER A 40 -7.26 -3.94 -7.18
C SER A 40 -6.04 -3.17 -6.67
N MET A 41 -6.25 -2.18 -5.80
CA MET A 41 -5.15 -1.41 -5.21
C MET A 41 -4.27 -2.27 -4.32
N LEU A 42 -4.85 -3.09 -3.44
CA LEU A 42 -4.13 -4.01 -2.56
C LEU A 42 -3.30 -5.00 -3.38
N LEU A 43 -3.90 -5.62 -4.39
CA LEU A 43 -3.20 -6.57 -5.26
C LEU A 43 -2.02 -5.90 -5.98
N ALA A 44 -2.26 -4.75 -6.61
CA ALA A 44 -1.23 -4.01 -7.33
C ALA A 44 -0.08 -3.59 -6.41
N VAL A 45 -0.37 -3.16 -5.17
CA VAL A 45 0.66 -2.86 -4.17
C VAL A 45 1.46 -4.11 -3.81
N CYS A 46 0.80 -5.23 -3.51
CA CYS A 46 1.45 -6.47 -3.09
C CYS A 46 2.35 -7.08 -4.18
N GLN A 47 2.01 -6.88 -5.46
CA GLN A 47 2.82 -7.32 -6.60
C GLN A 47 3.90 -6.32 -7.01
N HIS A 48 3.83 -5.07 -6.54
CA HIS A 48 4.75 -4.03 -6.96
C HIS A 48 6.19 -4.32 -6.51
N PRO A 49 7.21 -4.19 -7.38
CA PRO A 49 8.61 -4.47 -7.05
C PRO A 49 9.11 -3.77 -5.78
N THR A 50 8.74 -2.50 -5.59
CA THR A 50 9.07 -1.74 -4.37
C THR A 50 8.58 -2.44 -3.10
N MET A 51 7.34 -2.94 -3.05
CA MET A 51 6.78 -3.60 -1.87
C MET A 51 7.44 -4.96 -1.63
N LEU A 52 7.56 -5.77 -2.69
CA LEU A 52 8.24 -7.08 -2.64
C LEU A 52 9.71 -6.98 -2.20
N MET A 53 10.40 -5.90 -2.56
CA MET A 53 11.77 -5.63 -2.13
C MET A 53 11.84 -5.05 -0.71
N TYR A 54 10.90 -4.18 -0.35
CA TYR A 54 10.85 -3.53 0.96
C TYR A 54 10.62 -4.55 2.08
N LEU A 55 9.70 -5.50 1.86
CA LEU A 55 9.34 -6.54 2.81
C LEU A 55 10.08 -7.87 2.55
N ASP A 56 11.09 -7.84 1.67
CA ASP A 56 11.94 -8.97 1.31
C ASP A 56 11.17 -10.22 0.78
N ASN A 57 9.92 -10.08 0.31
CA ASN A 57 9.15 -11.19 -0.27
C ASN A 57 9.75 -11.73 -1.57
N HIS A 58 10.46 -10.89 -2.33
CA HIS A 58 11.21 -11.34 -3.51
C HIS A 58 12.22 -12.48 -3.24
N ARG A 59 12.56 -12.71 -1.96
CA ARG A 59 13.43 -13.80 -1.49
C ARG A 59 12.69 -14.96 -0.86
N SER A 60 11.37 -14.82 -0.65
CA SER A 60 10.51 -15.84 -0.03
C SER A 60 10.39 -17.03 -0.96
N ILE A 61 10.68 -18.22 -0.43
CA ILE A 61 10.64 -19.49 -1.16
C ILE A 61 9.90 -20.48 -0.26
N GLY A 62 8.92 -21.17 -0.84
CA GLY A 62 8.20 -22.22 -0.15
C GLY A 62 9.17 -23.33 0.29
N PRO A 63 9.19 -23.73 1.58
CA PRO A 63 10.10 -24.76 2.07
C PRO A 63 9.94 -26.09 1.32
N ASN A 64 8.72 -26.43 0.89
CA ASN A 64 8.42 -27.65 0.15
C ASN A 64 8.45 -27.46 -1.37
N SER A 65 8.72 -26.25 -1.87
CA SER A 65 8.88 -25.97 -3.30
C SER A 65 10.10 -26.67 -3.92
N LYS A 66 10.12 -26.80 -5.26
CA LYS A 66 11.24 -27.38 -6.02
C LYS A 66 12.57 -26.69 -5.72
N MET A 67 12.56 -25.37 -5.48
CA MET A 67 13.76 -24.60 -5.13
C MET A 67 14.04 -24.60 -3.62
N GLY A 68 13.02 -24.63 -2.76
CA GLY A 68 13.17 -24.69 -1.31
C GLY A 68 13.94 -25.93 -0.87
N GLN A 69 13.50 -27.09 -1.35
CA GLN A 69 14.14 -28.39 -1.07
C GLN A 69 15.61 -28.45 -1.53
N LYS A 70 15.98 -27.71 -2.58
CA LYS A 70 17.36 -27.68 -3.10
C LYS A 70 18.28 -26.69 -2.38
N ARG A 71 17.74 -25.55 -1.94
CA ARG A 71 18.54 -24.40 -1.49
C ARG A 71 18.56 -24.23 0.03
N ASN A 72 17.76 -25.00 0.78
CA ASN A 72 17.57 -24.86 2.22
C ASN A 72 17.25 -23.40 2.61
N LYS A 73 16.41 -22.74 1.81
CA LYS A 73 15.95 -21.38 2.05
C LYS A 73 14.56 -21.41 2.66
N GLY A 74 14.31 -20.49 3.58
CA GLY A 74 13.08 -20.40 4.35
C GLY A 74 12.09 -19.40 3.79
N LEU A 75 10.88 -19.51 4.33
CA LEU A 75 9.76 -18.60 4.16
C LEU A 75 10.09 -17.23 4.75
N ASN A 76 9.68 -16.15 4.08
CA ASN A 76 9.66 -14.82 4.67
C ASN A 76 8.22 -14.38 4.88
N GLU A 77 7.84 -14.15 6.14
CA GLU A 77 6.48 -13.82 6.54
C GLU A 77 6.17 -12.31 6.59
N ASN A 78 7.16 -11.45 6.39
CA ASN A 78 7.01 -10.01 6.61
C ASN A 78 5.88 -9.42 5.74
N LEU A 79 5.82 -9.76 4.45
CA LEU A 79 4.75 -9.26 3.58
C LEU A 79 3.38 -9.75 4.02
N ALA A 80 3.24 -11.02 4.38
CA ALA A 80 1.97 -11.57 4.86
C ALA A 80 1.50 -10.89 6.16
N ARG A 81 2.44 -10.67 7.09
CA ARG A 81 2.17 -9.96 8.35
C ARG A 81 1.68 -8.54 8.07
N GLU A 82 2.38 -7.79 7.23
CA GLU A 82 2.02 -6.41 6.89
C GLU A 82 0.68 -6.33 6.15
N ILE A 83 0.39 -7.30 5.27
CA ILE A 83 -0.90 -7.43 4.61
C ILE A 83 -2.02 -7.56 5.65
N LEU A 84 -1.92 -8.52 6.58
CA LEU A 84 -2.94 -8.78 7.59
C LEU A 84 -3.04 -7.63 8.61
N GLU A 85 -1.90 -7.14 9.09
CA GLU A 85 -1.81 -6.19 10.20
C GLU A 85 -2.05 -4.73 9.78
N LEU A 86 -1.36 -4.25 8.74
CA LEU A 86 -1.30 -2.83 8.42
C LEU A 86 -2.14 -2.46 7.19
N HIS A 87 -2.23 -3.38 6.23
CA HIS A 87 -2.89 -3.10 4.95
C HIS A 87 -4.35 -3.54 4.92
N THR A 88 -4.76 -4.53 5.74
CA THR A 88 -6.13 -5.06 5.71
C THR A 88 -6.80 -5.03 7.08
N LEU A 89 -6.73 -6.11 7.85
CA LEU A 89 -7.58 -6.38 9.01
C LEU A 89 -7.29 -5.46 10.21
N GLY A 90 -6.11 -4.86 10.28
CA GLY A 90 -5.65 -4.10 11.44
C GLY A 90 -4.98 -4.99 12.49
N VAL A 91 -4.28 -4.38 13.44
CA VAL A 91 -3.56 -5.09 14.52
C VAL A 91 -4.46 -5.99 15.36
N ASP A 92 -5.70 -5.57 15.60
CA ASP A 92 -6.72 -6.32 16.34
C ASP A 92 -7.69 -7.06 15.39
N GLY A 93 -7.23 -7.38 14.17
CA GLY A 93 -8.03 -7.90 13.08
C GLY A 93 -8.54 -9.35 13.22
N GLY A 94 -8.17 -10.02 14.31
CA GLY A 94 -8.62 -11.38 14.65
C GLY A 94 -7.89 -12.52 13.93
N TYR A 95 -6.79 -12.23 13.24
CA TYR A 95 -5.93 -13.25 12.62
C TYR A 95 -4.91 -13.79 13.62
N SER A 96 -4.44 -15.02 13.37
CA SER A 96 -3.43 -15.71 14.17
C SER A 96 -2.06 -15.69 13.51
N GLN A 97 -1.02 -16.07 14.26
CA GLN A 97 0.30 -16.32 13.68
C GLN A 97 0.27 -17.43 12.61
N ASN A 98 -0.67 -18.39 12.70
CA ASN A 98 -0.81 -19.41 11.67
C ASN A 98 -1.30 -18.79 10.36
N ASP A 99 -2.26 -17.87 10.40
CA ASP A 99 -2.76 -17.17 9.20
C ASP A 99 -1.65 -16.38 8.50
N VAL A 100 -0.71 -15.80 9.27
CA VAL A 100 0.48 -15.13 8.72
C VAL A 100 1.36 -16.13 7.95
N ILE A 101 1.59 -17.32 8.51
CA ILE A 101 2.41 -18.36 7.88
C ILE A 101 1.73 -18.89 6.61
N GLU A 102 0.44 -19.17 6.68
CA GLU A 102 -0.38 -19.69 5.58
C GLU A 102 -0.44 -18.70 4.41
N LEU A 103 -0.70 -17.41 4.70
CA LEU A 103 -0.65 -16.38 3.67
C LEU A 103 0.77 -16.21 3.11
N ALA A 104 1.80 -16.29 3.95
CA ALA A 104 3.18 -16.20 3.50
C ALA A 104 3.52 -17.35 2.53
N GLN A 105 3.02 -18.56 2.77
CA GLN A 105 3.15 -19.70 1.86
C GLN A 105 2.51 -19.38 0.50
N GLY A 106 1.28 -18.88 0.48
CA GLY A 106 0.61 -18.46 -0.76
C GLY A 106 1.38 -17.38 -1.54
N LEU A 107 2.04 -16.45 -0.84
CA LEU A 107 2.82 -15.37 -1.45
C LEU A 107 4.21 -15.80 -1.96
N THR A 108 4.64 -17.03 -1.69
CA THR A 108 5.92 -17.52 -2.22
C THR A 108 5.91 -17.58 -3.75
N GLY A 109 7.07 -17.37 -4.36
CA GLY A 109 7.18 -17.29 -5.82
C GLY A 109 6.85 -15.92 -6.42
N TRP A 110 6.19 -15.02 -5.67
CA TRP A 110 6.04 -13.62 -6.06
C TRP A 110 7.38 -12.90 -5.88
N THR A 111 8.04 -12.58 -6.98
CA THR A 111 9.41 -12.05 -6.96
C THR A 111 9.63 -10.94 -7.98
N VAL A 112 10.86 -10.43 -8.02
CA VAL A 112 11.27 -9.34 -8.90
C VAL A 112 12.34 -9.86 -9.86
N SER A 113 12.05 -9.76 -11.16
CA SER A 113 13.04 -9.89 -12.21
C SER A 113 13.90 -8.62 -12.27
N PHE A 114 15.22 -8.81 -12.22
CA PHE A 114 16.22 -7.75 -12.43
C PHE A 114 16.86 -7.83 -13.82
N LYS A 115 16.31 -8.65 -14.72
CA LYS A 115 16.83 -8.77 -16.08
C LYS A 115 16.48 -7.50 -16.85
N THR A 116 17.42 -7.00 -17.66
CA THR A 116 17.26 -5.76 -18.42
C THR A 116 16.17 -5.81 -19.48
N ASP A 117 15.86 -6.99 -20.02
CA ASP A 117 14.84 -7.19 -21.05
C ASP A 117 13.42 -7.24 -20.49
N ARG A 118 13.25 -7.68 -19.23
CA ARG A 118 11.96 -7.79 -18.54
C ARG A 118 12.14 -7.53 -17.04
N PRO A 119 12.40 -6.29 -16.60
CA PRO A 119 12.47 -5.96 -15.19
C PRO A 119 11.05 -5.88 -14.59
N GLY A 120 10.93 -6.14 -13.29
CA GLY A 120 9.68 -5.94 -12.54
C GLY A 120 9.13 -7.23 -11.95
N TYR A 121 7.83 -7.21 -11.63
CA TYR A 121 7.13 -8.34 -11.02
C TYR A 121 7.20 -9.61 -11.89
N GLN A 122 7.36 -10.77 -11.25
CA GLN A 122 7.17 -12.07 -11.89
C GLN A 122 6.73 -13.10 -10.85
N PHE A 123 5.94 -14.07 -11.30
CA PHE A 123 5.66 -15.29 -10.55
C PHE A 123 6.60 -16.42 -10.97
N VAL A 124 7.21 -17.13 -10.01
CA VAL A 124 8.09 -18.27 -10.24
C VAL A 124 7.55 -19.51 -9.54
N ASP A 125 6.87 -20.38 -10.30
CA ASP A 125 6.30 -21.66 -9.84
C ASP A 125 7.29 -22.50 -9.01
N ALA A 126 8.55 -22.58 -9.45
CA ALA A 126 9.55 -23.39 -8.77
C ALA A 126 9.91 -22.91 -7.35
N MET A 127 9.57 -21.65 -7.00
CA MET A 127 9.74 -21.06 -5.68
C MET A 127 8.46 -21.11 -4.82
N HIS A 128 7.31 -21.41 -5.44
CA HIS A 128 6.01 -21.38 -4.77
C HIS A 128 5.79 -22.64 -3.93
N GLU A 129 5.23 -22.46 -2.73
CA GLU A 129 4.87 -23.54 -1.82
C GLU A 129 3.72 -24.35 -2.42
N PRO A 130 3.86 -25.67 -2.55
CA PRO A 130 2.78 -26.50 -3.07
C PRO A 130 1.70 -26.77 -2.00
N GLY A 131 0.46 -26.95 -2.46
CA GLY A 131 -0.66 -27.35 -1.62
C GLY A 131 -1.60 -26.19 -1.29
N ALA A 132 -2.74 -26.52 -0.69
CA ALA A 132 -3.71 -25.52 -0.26
C ALA A 132 -3.21 -24.77 0.98
N ILE A 133 -3.59 -23.49 1.09
CA ILE A 133 -3.39 -22.69 2.30
C ILE A 133 -4.72 -22.46 3.02
N ASN A 134 -4.68 -22.23 4.32
CA ASN A 134 -5.85 -21.90 5.13
C ASN A 134 -5.67 -20.56 5.84
N VAL A 135 -6.40 -19.54 5.39
CA VAL A 135 -6.33 -18.19 5.95
C VAL A 135 -7.71 -17.80 6.48
N LEU A 136 -7.79 -17.43 7.76
CA LEU A 136 -9.02 -17.09 8.47
C LEU A 136 -10.09 -18.20 8.41
N GLY A 137 -9.67 -19.46 8.37
CA GLY A 137 -10.57 -20.61 8.28
C GLY A 137 -11.11 -20.89 6.88
N LYS A 138 -10.71 -20.12 5.86
CA LYS A 138 -11.02 -20.38 4.45
C LYS A 138 -9.84 -21.07 3.77
N VAL A 139 -10.12 -22.18 3.10
CA VAL A 139 -9.13 -22.94 2.32
C VAL A 139 -9.07 -22.42 0.89
N TYR A 140 -7.85 -22.21 0.39
CA TYR A 140 -7.56 -21.79 -0.98
C TYR A 140 -6.82 -22.91 -1.70
N GLU A 141 -7.53 -23.63 -2.58
CA GLU A 141 -7.02 -24.79 -3.31
C GLU A 141 -6.45 -24.44 -4.70
N GLU A 142 -6.56 -23.18 -5.12
CA GLU A 142 -6.01 -22.72 -6.38
C GLU A 142 -4.50 -22.96 -6.44
N GLU A 143 -4.00 -23.28 -7.63
CA GLU A 143 -2.57 -23.51 -7.86
C GLU A 143 -1.87 -22.22 -8.29
N GLY A 144 -0.62 -22.07 -7.84
CA GLY A 144 0.27 -21.02 -8.31
C GLY A 144 -0.18 -19.63 -7.87
N GLU A 145 -0.03 -18.65 -8.77
CA GLU A 145 -0.23 -17.25 -8.44
C GLU A 145 -1.65 -16.92 -7.97
N GLU A 146 -2.67 -17.58 -8.55
CA GLU A 146 -4.07 -17.25 -8.28
C GLU A 146 -4.45 -17.52 -6.82
N GLN A 147 -3.77 -18.45 -6.13
CA GLN A 147 -4.04 -18.77 -4.72
C GLN A 147 -3.97 -17.54 -3.81
N ALA A 148 -2.87 -16.80 -3.88
CA ALA A 148 -2.71 -15.57 -3.11
C ALA A 148 -3.59 -14.44 -3.67
N ILE A 149 -3.85 -14.39 -4.97
CA ILE A 149 -4.76 -13.39 -5.57
C ILE A 149 -6.18 -13.54 -5.01
N SER A 150 -6.73 -14.76 -5.01
CA SER A 150 -8.04 -15.08 -4.41
C SER A 150 -8.08 -14.69 -2.94
N CYS A 151 -7.05 -15.06 -2.17
CA CYS A 151 -6.96 -14.72 -0.75
C CYS A 151 -6.94 -13.20 -0.50
N LEU A 152 -6.14 -12.44 -1.28
CA LEU A 152 -6.08 -10.98 -1.16
C LEU A 152 -7.41 -10.31 -1.51
N ARG A 153 -8.14 -10.79 -2.53
CA ARG A 153 -9.47 -10.27 -2.88
C ARG A 153 -10.48 -10.46 -1.75
N ASP A 154 -10.46 -11.61 -1.09
CA ASP A 154 -11.31 -11.84 0.07
C ASP A 154 -10.91 -10.96 1.26
N LEU A 155 -9.62 -10.87 1.56
CA LEU A 155 -9.10 -10.01 2.63
C LEU A 155 -9.49 -8.55 2.40
N ALA A 156 -9.44 -8.06 1.16
CA ALA A 156 -9.85 -6.69 0.81
C ALA A 156 -11.34 -6.41 1.07
N ASN A 157 -12.18 -7.43 0.97
CA ASN A 157 -13.63 -7.35 1.19
C ASN A 157 -14.07 -7.85 2.57
N HIS A 158 -13.14 -8.25 3.42
CA HIS A 158 -13.45 -8.70 4.76
C HIS A 158 -14.00 -7.55 5.63
N GLU A 159 -14.98 -7.84 6.49
CA GLU A 159 -15.64 -6.83 7.33
C GLU A 159 -14.63 -6.07 8.21
N ASN A 160 -13.66 -6.77 8.80
CA ASN A 160 -12.61 -6.11 9.60
C ASN A 160 -11.74 -5.17 8.76
N THR A 161 -11.47 -5.51 7.49
CA THR A 161 -10.73 -4.63 6.57
C THR A 161 -11.52 -3.36 6.27
N ALA A 162 -12.80 -3.51 5.92
CA ALA A 162 -13.70 -2.38 5.71
C ALA A 162 -13.74 -1.47 6.94
N LYS A 163 -13.97 -2.04 8.13
CA LYS A 163 -13.96 -1.29 9.40
C LYS A 163 -12.63 -0.59 9.67
N HIS A 164 -11.50 -1.28 9.47
CA HIS A 164 -10.17 -0.73 9.68
C HIS A 164 -9.89 0.48 8.77
N LEU A 165 -10.15 0.34 7.46
CA LEU A 165 -9.89 1.38 6.48
C LEU A 165 -10.87 2.55 6.62
N CYS A 166 -12.15 2.29 6.83
CA CYS A 166 -13.15 3.32 7.09
C CYS A 166 -12.84 4.09 8.37
N SER A 167 -12.37 3.42 9.43
CA SER A 167 -11.89 4.10 10.65
C SER A 167 -10.73 5.04 10.36
N LYS A 168 -9.74 4.59 9.57
CA LYS A 168 -8.60 5.44 9.16
C LYS A 168 -9.05 6.63 8.30
N LEU A 169 -9.98 6.43 7.37
CA LEU A 169 -10.54 7.52 6.55
C LEU A 169 -11.25 8.56 7.41
N VAL A 170 -12.13 8.13 8.31
CA VAL A 170 -12.85 9.03 9.23
C VAL A 170 -11.86 9.78 10.12
N GLN A 171 -10.87 9.08 10.68
CA GLN A 171 -9.82 9.71 11.48
C GLN A 171 -9.02 10.75 10.67
N HIS A 172 -8.68 10.44 9.43
CA HIS A 172 -7.92 11.34 8.56
C HIS A 172 -8.68 12.63 8.23
N PHE A 173 -9.99 12.56 8.00
CA PHE A 173 -10.80 13.74 7.60
C PHE A 173 -11.42 14.48 8.79
N TYR A 174 -11.93 13.76 9.78
CA TYR A 174 -12.77 14.28 10.86
C TYR A 174 -12.24 13.97 12.27
N GLY A 175 -11.06 13.36 12.40
CA GLY A 175 -10.53 12.98 13.71
C GLY A 175 -11.27 11.79 14.33
N SER A 176 -10.96 11.51 15.60
CA SER A 176 -11.56 10.42 16.36
C SER A 176 -12.97 10.76 16.87
N GLY A 177 -13.76 9.74 17.22
CA GLY A 177 -15.04 9.92 17.94
C GLY A 177 -16.30 9.86 17.08
N HIS A 178 -16.21 9.33 15.85
CA HIS A 178 -17.35 9.24 14.92
C HIS A 178 -17.67 7.79 14.51
N PRO A 179 -17.96 6.88 15.46
CA PRO A 179 -18.20 5.47 15.16
C PRO A 179 -19.38 5.24 14.22
N SER A 180 -20.45 6.04 14.33
CA SER A 180 -21.62 5.92 13.44
C SER A 180 -21.28 6.18 11.96
N LEU A 181 -20.35 7.09 11.67
CA LEU A 181 -19.89 7.31 10.30
C LEU A 181 -18.99 6.17 9.84
N VAL A 182 -18.17 5.60 10.72
CA VAL A 182 -17.39 4.40 10.41
C VAL A 182 -18.31 3.24 10.02
N ASP A 183 -19.37 3.00 10.77
CA ASP A 183 -20.35 1.96 10.48
C ASP A 183 -21.08 2.20 9.14
N GLU A 184 -21.46 3.45 8.86
CA GLU A 184 -22.07 3.84 7.59
C GLU A 184 -21.13 3.57 6.40
N LEU A 185 -19.86 4.01 6.49
CA LEU A 185 -18.87 3.78 5.44
C LEU A 185 -18.54 2.29 5.27
N THR A 186 -18.48 1.54 6.37
CA THR A 186 -18.25 0.09 6.34
C THR A 186 -19.36 -0.61 5.59
N LYS A 187 -20.62 -0.23 5.83
CA LYS A 187 -21.76 -0.76 5.09
C LYS A 187 -21.65 -0.45 3.59
N VAL A 188 -21.36 0.79 3.23
CA VAL A 188 -21.18 1.20 1.82
C VAL A 188 -20.03 0.43 1.16
N TRP A 189 -18.93 0.21 1.88
CA TRP A 189 -17.80 -0.58 1.40
C TRP A 189 -18.22 -2.00 1.03
N LEU A 190 -18.91 -2.69 1.95
CA LEU A 190 -19.33 -4.08 1.78
C LEU A 190 -20.39 -4.23 0.67
N GLU A 191 -21.34 -3.29 0.59
CA GLU A 191 -22.37 -3.28 -0.47
C GLU A 191 -21.81 -3.03 -1.86
N ASN A 192 -20.62 -2.42 -1.95
CA ASN A 192 -19.97 -2.05 -3.20
C ASN A 192 -18.65 -2.80 -3.42
N GLU A 193 -18.40 -3.90 -2.71
CA GLU A 193 -17.22 -4.76 -2.87
C GLU A 193 -15.90 -3.97 -2.90
N GLY A 194 -15.78 -2.97 -2.01
CA GLY A 194 -14.57 -2.16 -1.88
C GLY A 194 -14.36 -1.09 -2.94
N MET A 195 -15.36 -0.78 -3.78
CA MET A 195 -15.30 0.40 -4.66
C MET A 195 -15.15 1.69 -3.84
N LEU A 196 -14.19 2.53 -4.24
CA LEU A 196 -13.72 3.63 -3.41
C LEU A 196 -14.55 4.92 -3.57
N ILE A 197 -15.07 5.18 -4.78
CA ILE A 197 -15.86 6.40 -5.04
C ILE A 197 -17.14 6.46 -4.20
N PRO A 198 -17.96 5.40 -4.08
CA PRO A 198 -19.12 5.41 -3.18
C PRO A 198 -18.74 5.76 -1.74
N VAL A 199 -17.67 5.17 -1.22
CA VAL A 199 -17.17 5.43 0.14
C VAL A 199 -16.76 6.89 0.30
N TYR A 200 -16.05 7.47 -0.67
CA TYR A 200 -15.66 8.89 -0.61
C TYR A 200 -16.84 9.84 -0.68
N ILE A 201 -17.83 9.55 -1.53
CA ILE A 201 -19.03 10.37 -1.65
C ILE A 201 -19.78 10.39 -0.32
N THR A 202 -19.96 9.23 0.32
CA THR A 202 -20.60 9.13 1.64
C THR A 202 -19.80 9.87 2.71
N LEU A 203 -18.46 9.70 2.74
CA LEU A 203 -17.59 10.39 3.68
C LEU A 203 -17.73 11.93 3.54
N ILE A 204 -17.62 12.44 2.32
CA ILE A 204 -17.67 13.88 2.03
C ILE A 204 -19.05 14.45 2.30
N ASN A 205 -20.12 13.73 2.01
CA ASN A 205 -21.50 14.18 2.24
C ASN A 205 -22.03 13.89 3.64
N SER A 206 -21.17 13.40 4.55
CA SER A 206 -21.53 13.19 5.95
C SER A 206 -22.00 14.48 6.61
N THR A 207 -22.82 14.35 7.66
CA THR A 207 -23.34 15.48 8.45
C THR A 207 -22.22 16.32 9.09
N LEU A 208 -21.04 15.73 9.27
CA LEU A 208 -19.85 16.38 9.82
C LEU A 208 -19.21 17.43 8.89
N LYS A 209 -19.50 17.40 7.58
CA LYS A 209 -18.95 18.36 6.60
C LYS A 209 -19.17 19.82 7.00
N ASN A 210 -20.32 20.14 7.60
CA ASN A 210 -20.70 21.50 7.98
C ASN A 210 -20.52 21.76 9.48
N SER A 211 -19.79 20.89 10.20
CA SER A 211 -19.55 21.09 11.62
C SER A 211 -18.74 22.37 11.86
N SER A 212 -19.23 23.23 12.75
CA SER A 212 -18.49 24.40 13.22
C SER A 212 -17.46 24.06 14.30
N GLN A 213 -17.47 22.81 14.80
CA GLN A 213 -16.50 22.34 15.77
C GLN A 213 -15.17 22.00 15.08
N GLN A 214 -14.06 22.26 15.78
CA GLN A 214 -12.76 21.82 15.30
C GLN A 214 -12.62 20.31 15.48
N LEU A 215 -12.80 19.58 14.40
CA LEU A 215 -12.80 18.11 14.39
C LEU A 215 -11.40 17.49 14.43
N ARG A 216 -10.39 18.19 13.88
CA ARG A 216 -8.99 17.77 13.93
C ARG A 216 -8.00 18.92 13.78
N PHE A 217 -6.75 18.64 14.14
CA PHE A 217 -5.62 19.50 13.79
C PHE A 217 -5.21 19.29 12.33
N ARG A 218 -4.65 20.34 11.73
CA ARG A 218 -3.99 20.24 10.41
C ARG A 218 -2.68 19.49 10.56
N THR A 219 -2.37 18.64 9.59
CA THR A 219 -1.03 18.04 9.47
C THR A 219 0.01 19.13 9.18
N PRO A 220 1.30 18.89 9.48
CA PRO A 220 2.36 19.85 9.15
C PRO A 220 2.36 20.27 7.67
N GLN A 221 2.08 19.34 6.76
CA GLN A 221 2.01 19.61 5.33
C GLN A 221 0.80 20.48 4.95
N GLU A 222 -0.39 20.17 5.50
CA GLU A 222 -1.58 21.01 5.28
C GLU A 222 -1.40 22.42 5.85
N TRP A 223 -0.76 22.52 7.01
CA TRP A 223 -0.43 23.80 7.63
C TRP A 223 0.57 24.59 6.77
N TYR A 224 1.64 23.95 6.30
CA TYR A 224 2.61 24.55 5.38
C TYR A 224 1.95 25.08 4.10
N PHE A 225 1.10 24.30 3.43
CA PHE A 225 0.36 24.77 2.26
C PHE A 225 -0.64 25.88 2.58
N ALA A 226 -1.26 25.86 3.76
CA ALA A 226 -2.11 26.96 4.18
C ALA A 226 -1.32 28.26 4.39
N VAL A 227 -0.11 28.19 4.96
CA VAL A 227 0.79 29.34 5.10
C VAL A 227 1.20 29.87 3.73
N LEU A 228 1.64 28.99 2.81
CA LEU A 228 2.00 29.39 1.45
C LEU A 228 0.84 30.08 0.71
N ARG A 229 -0.38 29.53 0.80
CA ARG A 229 -1.57 30.17 0.22
C ARG A 229 -1.91 31.50 0.88
N SER A 230 -1.71 31.63 2.19
CA SER A 230 -1.97 32.90 2.89
C SER A 230 -0.94 33.99 2.58
N ALA A 231 0.24 33.60 2.10
CA ALA A 231 1.30 34.51 1.70
C ALA A 231 1.25 34.88 0.21
N ASP A 232 0.20 34.46 -0.51
CA ASP A 232 0.08 34.59 -1.98
C ASP A 232 1.35 34.16 -2.72
N PHE A 233 1.97 33.07 -2.26
CA PHE A 233 3.16 32.53 -2.91
C PHE A 233 2.76 31.90 -4.25
N GLU A 234 3.03 32.60 -5.35
CA GLU A 234 2.91 32.03 -6.68
C GLU A 234 4.04 31.02 -6.91
N GLN A 235 3.67 29.77 -7.24
CA GLN A 235 4.65 28.82 -7.75
C GLN A 235 5.20 29.37 -9.06
N CYS A 236 6.50 29.67 -9.10
CA CYS A 236 7.21 29.82 -10.36
C CYS A 236 7.08 28.48 -11.09
N ALA A 237 6.22 28.40 -12.11
CA ALA A 237 6.17 27.23 -12.96
C ALA A 237 7.58 27.04 -13.53
N PRO A 238 8.17 25.84 -13.45
CA PRO A 238 9.36 25.57 -14.24
C PRO A 238 8.97 25.81 -15.70
N ASP A 239 9.75 26.61 -16.42
CA ASP A 239 9.53 26.83 -17.85
C ASP A 239 9.41 25.46 -18.53
N ALA A 240 8.37 25.28 -19.35
CA ALA A 240 8.11 24.02 -20.04
C ALA A 240 9.28 23.55 -20.93
N ALA A 241 10.26 24.42 -21.19
CA ALA A 241 11.51 24.13 -21.89
C ALA A 241 12.57 23.42 -21.03
N ASP A 242 12.44 23.40 -19.70
CA ASP A 242 13.48 22.89 -18.77
C ASP A 242 13.12 21.54 -18.13
N VAL A 243 11.96 20.97 -18.44
CA VAL A 243 11.56 19.67 -17.87
C VAL A 243 12.41 18.53 -18.44
N THR A 244 13.01 18.66 -19.62
CA THR A 244 13.95 17.66 -20.17
C THR A 244 15.40 17.84 -19.70
N SER A 245 15.78 19.02 -19.20
CA SER A 245 17.13 19.29 -18.66
C SER A 245 17.24 19.03 -17.14
N ALA A 246 16.13 19.15 -16.41
CA ALA A 246 16.11 19.00 -14.95
C ALA A 246 16.30 17.54 -14.46
N TRP A 247 15.93 16.54 -15.25
CA TRP A 247 16.14 15.13 -14.88
C TRP A 247 17.61 14.70 -15.00
N THR A 248 18.41 15.34 -15.86
CA THR A 248 19.85 15.08 -16.01
C THR A 248 20.72 15.89 -15.03
N ALA A 249 20.27 17.05 -14.55
CA ALA A 249 21.05 17.91 -13.67
C ALA A 249 21.04 17.51 -12.18
N THR A 250 20.06 16.73 -11.72
CA THR A 250 19.92 16.38 -10.28
C THR A 250 20.92 15.31 -9.82
N PHE A 251 21.76 14.78 -10.72
CA PHE A 251 22.81 13.80 -10.38
C PHE A 251 24.21 14.40 -10.17
N HIS A 252 24.45 15.71 -10.34
CA HIS A 252 25.81 16.27 -10.34
C HIS A 252 26.06 17.61 -9.60
N ALA A 253 25.25 17.97 -8.58
CA ALA A 253 25.56 19.15 -7.75
C ALA A 253 25.73 18.78 -6.27
N ARG A 254 26.83 18.08 -5.95
CA ARG A 254 27.41 18.05 -4.61
C ARG A 254 28.60 19.01 -4.59
N VAL A 255 28.61 19.90 -3.60
CA VAL A 255 29.72 20.74 -3.14
C VAL A 255 30.06 21.96 -3.99
N ALA A 256 29.49 23.12 -3.62
CA ALA A 256 30.25 24.37 -3.45
C ALA A 256 29.33 25.50 -2.94
N CYS A 257 29.22 25.65 -1.63
CA CYS A 257 28.89 26.95 -1.05
C CYS A 257 29.82 27.17 0.14
N ARG A 258 30.97 27.78 -0.14
CA ARG A 258 31.96 28.17 0.86
C ARG A 258 31.72 29.65 1.16
N VAL A 259 31.11 29.88 2.31
CA VAL A 259 31.30 30.99 3.26
C VAL A 259 31.94 32.26 2.70
N VAL A 260 31.15 33.33 2.60
CA VAL A 260 31.62 34.71 2.68
C VAL A 260 31.77 35.08 4.16
N ARG A 261 33.01 35.18 4.64
CA ARG A 261 33.53 36.20 5.56
C ARG A 261 35.04 36.25 5.39
#